data_AF-A0A6B0ZBH0-F1
#
_entry.id   AF-A0A6B0ZBH0-F1
#
_cell.length_a   1.000
_cell.length_b   1.000
_cell.length_c   1.000
_cell.angle_alpha   90.00
_cell.angle_beta   90.00
_cell.angle_gamma   90.00
#
_symmetry.space_group_name_H-M   'P 1'
#
loop_
_entity.id
_entity.type
_entity.pdbx_description
1 polymer ?
#
loop_
_entity_poly.entity_id
_entity_poly.type
_entity_poly.pdbx_seq_one_letter_code
_entity_poly.pdbx_strand_id
1 'polypeptide(L)'
;MQAGRIVERGTIEAIFNASEHPYTRTLLADLPRPDKRSQAGPQGLSSEAGARSDALLRVDDLKVHFPTRVQDGLRSRTVPLKAVDGVSFRVAEGETVGIVGESGCGKSTLSRAVLQLIGSTGGRIAWQAEDLSGLSRKAMNERRRDLSVVFQDPLSSLNPRMTIGNIIAEPLRRFHPDMSREDRDAAVLNALRDVGLDRKHRNRYPHEFSGGQCQRVSIARAMILKPRLLVCDEPVSSLDVSTRRQIIELLKDLQEKHGVSIIFISHDLSVVRIVCDRVLVMYLGHFVEIADRNALFESPSHPYTQALISAIPVPDLAAQRQAERIILSGELPSPTAPPSGCVFRTRCPIATDLCSEQEPEFRTLDNGARVACHHA
;
A
#
# COMPACT_ATOMS: atom_id res chain seq x y z
N MET A 1 26.84 11.81 4.83
CA MET A 1 27.78 12.22 3.75
C MET A 1 26.99 13.07 2.77
N GLN A 2 27.50 14.22 2.33
CA GLN A 2 26.83 15.09 1.36
C GLN A 2 27.83 15.43 0.25
N ALA A 3 27.42 15.31 -1.01
CA ALA A 3 28.28 15.53 -2.18
C ALA A 3 29.63 14.77 -2.11
N GLY A 4 29.62 13.52 -1.64
CA GLY A 4 30.81 12.68 -1.53
C GLY A 4 31.76 13.02 -0.38
N ARG A 5 31.43 13.98 0.49
CA ARG A 5 32.23 14.33 1.68
C ARG A 5 31.53 13.94 2.96
N ILE A 6 32.31 13.41 3.91
CA ILE A 6 31.79 13.13 5.24
C ILE A 6 31.64 14.47 5.97
N VAL A 7 30.39 14.86 6.19
CA VAL A 7 30.01 16.14 6.79
C VAL A 7 29.92 16.10 8.31
N GLU A 8 29.83 14.90 8.90
CA GLU A 8 29.78 14.70 10.34
C GLU A 8 30.27 13.29 10.68
N ARG A 9 31.04 13.15 11.78
CA ARG A 9 31.54 11.89 12.33
C ARG A 9 31.41 11.92 13.85
N GLY A 10 30.97 10.82 14.43
CA GLY A 10 30.82 10.69 15.87
C GLY A 10 30.33 9.29 16.24
N THR A 11 30.14 9.04 17.53
CA THR A 11 29.42 7.85 17.98
C THR A 11 27.97 7.90 17.51
N ILE A 12 27.31 6.74 17.42
CA ILE A 12 25.88 6.66 17.04
C ILE A 12 25.04 7.58 17.94
N GLU A 13 25.33 7.58 19.24
CA GLU A 13 24.64 8.39 20.24
C GLU A 13 24.85 9.90 20.02
N ALA A 14 26.09 10.33 19.73
CA ALA A 14 26.37 11.73 19.41
C ALA A 14 25.65 12.19 18.14
N ILE A 15 25.65 11.37 17.09
CA ILE A 15 24.99 11.70 15.83
C ILE A 15 23.47 11.78 16.03
N PHE A 16 22.83 10.79 16.64
CA PHE A 16 21.37 10.74 16.76
C PHE A 16 20.80 11.76 17.75
N ASN A 17 21.49 12.02 18.86
CA ASN A 17 20.97 12.86 19.94
C ASN A 17 21.50 14.31 19.90
N ALA A 18 22.68 14.52 19.32
CA ALA A 18 23.38 15.80 19.37
C ALA A 18 24.01 16.19 18.04
N SER A 19 23.37 15.86 16.91
CA SER A 19 23.90 16.23 15.59
C SER A 19 24.19 17.72 15.46
N GLU A 20 25.37 18.05 14.95
CA GLU A 20 25.84 19.42 14.77
C GLU A 20 25.59 19.92 13.34
N HIS A 21 25.73 19.04 12.34
CA HIS A 21 25.67 19.46 10.95
C HIS A 21 24.22 19.60 10.45
N PRO A 22 23.85 20.71 9.78
CA PRO A 22 22.48 20.95 9.30
C PRO A 22 21.92 19.82 8.44
N TYR A 23 22.72 19.27 7.53
CA TYR A 23 22.33 18.13 6.70
C TYR A 23 22.00 16.88 7.53
N THR A 24 22.80 16.56 8.56
CA THR A 24 22.54 15.42 9.44
C THR A 24 21.25 15.64 10.25
N ARG A 25 21.02 16.88 10.72
CA ARG A 25 19.75 17.24 11.37
C ARG A 25 18.55 17.07 10.46
N THR A 26 18.65 17.44 9.18
CA THR A 26 17.59 17.19 8.19
C THR A 26 17.32 15.69 8.05
N LEU A 27 18.36 14.88 7.85
CA LEU A 27 18.21 13.42 7.75
C LEU A 27 17.59 12.79 9.00
N LEU A 28 17.96 13.26 10.20
CA LEU A 28 17.41 12.76 11.46
C LEU A 28 16.01 13.30 11.78
N ALA A 29 15.65 14.47 11.24
CA ALA A 29 14.29 15.00 11.30
C ALA A 29 13.35 14.27 10.34
N ASP A 30 13.90 13.71 9.26
CA ASP A 30 13.18 12.86 8.31
C ASP A 30 12.90 11.45 8.85
N LEU A 31 13.54 11.06 9.96
CA LEU A 31 13.20 9.82 10.66
C LEU A 31 11.83 9.95 11.37
N PRO A 32 10.93 8.97 11.22
CA PRO A 32 9.60 9.02 11.82
C PRO A 32 9.68 9.00 13.35
N ARG A 33 9.37 10.12 14.01
CA ARG A 33 9.38 10.26 15.48
C ARG A 33 8.05 9.85 16.11
N PRO A 34 8.03 8.88 17.06
CA PRO A 34 6.82 8.43 17.76
C PRO A 34 6.20 9.52 18.65
N ASP A 35 6.99 10.49 19.11
CA ASP A 35 6.60 11.32 20.28
C ASP A 35 5.92 12.65 19.92
N LYS A 36 5.81 12.98 18.63
CA LYS A 36 4.95 14.10 18.23
C LYS A 36 3.53 13.59 18.10
N ARG A 37 2.78 13.68 19.21
CA ARG A 37 1.31 13.72 19.18
C ARG A 37 0.89 14.69 18.07
N SER A 38 0.44 14.17 16.94
CA SER A 38 -0.26 14.93 15.93
C SER A 38 -1.58 15.37 16.57
N GLN A 39 -1.60 16.61 17.08
CA GLN A 39 -2.85 17.32 17.26
C GLN A 39 -3.40 17.65 15.87
N ALA A 40 -4.71 17.45 15.70
CA ALA A 40 -5.49 17.48 14.46
C ALA A 40 -5.40 16.20 13.60
N GLY A 41 -5.96 15.11 14.12
CA GLY A 41 -6.67 14.12 13.29
C GLY A 41 -8.16 14.47 13.23
N PRO A 42 -8.89 14.15 12.15
CA PRO A 42 -10.34 14.36 12.10
C PRO A 42 -11.01 13.62 13.27
N GLN A 43 -11.89 14.31 13.97
CA GLN A 43 -12.64 13.76 15.09
C GLN A 43 -13.53 12.60 14.64
N GLY A 44 -13.70 11.64 15.54
CA GLY A 44 -14.09 10.27 15.23
C GLY A 44 -15.43 10.10 14.52
N LEU A 45 -15.48 9.06 13.70
CA LEU A 45 -16.73 8.47 13.24
C LEU A 45 -16.94 7.18 14.02
N SER A 46 -17.82 7.28 15.02
CA SER A 46 -18.39 6.19 15.79
C SER A 46 -19.27 5.28 14.93
N SER A 47 -19.08 3.97 15.12
CA SER A 47 -20.03 2.84 15.06
C SER A 47 -21.00 2.67 13.87
N GLU A 48 -20.83 1.53 13.22
CA GLU A 48 -21.76 0.60 12.51
C GLU A 48 -23.29 0.82 12.48
N ALA A 49 -23.79 2.02 12.19
CA ALA A 49 -25.22 2.25 11.88
C ALA A 49 -25.45 3.02 10.56
N GLY A 50 -24.61 2.76 9.56
CA GLY A 50 -24.70 3.32 8.20
C GLY A 50 -24.60 2.25 7.10
N ALA A 51 -25.27 1.13 7.28
CA ALA A 51 -25.35 0.08 6.27
C ALA A 51 -26.17 0.55 5.05
N ARG A 52 -25.50 1.04 4.00
CA ARG A 52 -25.80 0.86 2.54
C ARG A 52 -25.39 2.01 1.59
N SER A 53 -24.79 3.14 2.02
CA SER A 53 -24.67 4.32 1.12
C SER A 53 -23.27 4.85 0.73
N ASP A 54 -22.16 4.62 1.47
CA ASP A 54 -20.94 5.46 1.29
C ASP A 54 -19.63 4.75 0.89
N ALA A 55 -19.66 3.44 0.60
CA ALA A 55 -18.46 2.74 0.15
C ALA A 55 -18.27 2.90 -1.36
N LEU A 56 -17.19 3.57 -1.76
CA LEU A 56 -16.78 3.72 -3.16
C LEU A 56 -16.38 2.38 -3.77
N LEU A 57 -15.61 1.59 -3.02
CA LEU A 57 -15.22 0.22 -3.35
C LEU A 57 -15.68 -0.73 -2.25
N ARG A 58 -16.23 -1.88 -2.65
CA ARG A 58 -16.55 -2.99 -1.77
C ARG A 58 -16.02 -4.29 -2.35
N VAL A 59 -15.36 -5.07 -1.52
CA VAL A 59 -14.78 -6.37 -1.85
C VAL A 59 -15.34 -7.38 -0.86
N ASP A 60 -16.01 -8.42 -1.36
CA ASP A 60 -16.65 -9.46 -0.54
C ASP A 60 -16.10 -10.84 -0.95
N ASP A 61 -15.54 -11.58 0.01
CA ASP A 61 -15.00 -12.94 -0.13
C ASP A 61 -14.11 -13.16 -1.38
N LEU A 62 -13.26 -12.17 -1.69
CA LEU A 62 -12.45 -12.19 -2.90
C LEU A 62 -11.41 -13.31 -2.86
N LYS A 63 -11.39 -14.12 -3.92
CA LYS A 63 -10.44 -15.22 -4.13
C LYS A 63 -9.70 -15.04 -5.43
N VAL A 64 -8.39 -15.25 -5.40
CA VAL A 64 -7.53 -15.22 -6.59
C VAL A 64 -6.53 -16.37 -6.47
N HIS A 65 -6.80 -17.43 -7.22
CA HIS A 65 -5.96 -18.63 -7.24
C HIS A 65 -5.32 -18.83 -8.61
N PHE A 66 -4.04 -19.21 -8.62
CA PHE A 66 -3.31 -19.49 -9.86
C PHE A 66 -3.03 -20.98 -10.01
N PRO A 67 -3.26 -21.58 -11.17
CA PRO A 67 -2.87 -22.97 -11.41
C PRO A 67 -1.35 -23.07 -11.42
N THR A 68 -0.78 -23.87 -10.52
CA THR A 68 0.67 -24.08 -10.43
C THR A 68 0.98 -25.57 -10.54
N ARG A 69 1.94 -25.90 -11.41
CA ARG A 69 2.45 -27.27 -11.51
C ARG A 69 3.46 -27.52 -10.41
N VAL A 70 3.20 -28.55 -9.61
CA VAL A 70 4.12 -29.01 -8.58
C VAL A 70 4.57 -30.42 -8.97
N GLN A 71 5.88 -30.65 -8.91
CA GLN A 71 6.46 -31.98 -9.10
C GLN A 71 6.19 -32.83 -7.87
N ASP A 72 5.75 -34.06 -8.10
CA ASP A 72 5.49 -35.07 -7.08
C ASP A 72 6.15 -36.37 -7.56
N GLY A 73 7.46 -36.46 -7.31
CA GLY A 73 8.33 -37.50 -7.88
C GLY A 73 8.40 -37.43 -9.41
N LEU A 74 8.10 -38.54 -10.10
CA LEU A 74 8.09 -38.65 -11.56
C LEU A 74 6.82 -38.09 -12.24
N ARG A 75 5.83 -37.63 -11.47
CA ARG A 75 4.56 -37.08 -11.98
C ARG A 75 4.44 -35.60 -11.63
N SER A 76 3.73 -34.82 -12.44
CA SER A 76 3.37 -33.44 -12.11
C SER A 76 1.88 -33.34 -11.84
N ARG A 77 1.48 -32.65 -10.78
CA ARG A 77 0.08 -32.30 -10.51
C ARG A 77 -0.11 -30.79 -10.54
N THR A 78 -1.27 -30.33 -10.99
CA THR A 78 -1.63 -28.91 -10.92
C THR A 78 -2.38 -28.68 -9.62
N VAL A 79 -1.85 -27.81 -8.77
CA VAL A 79 -2.48 -27.39 -7.51
C VAL A 79 -2.74 -25.87 -7.56
N PRO A 80 -3.82 -25.38 -6.93
CA PRO A 80 -4.07 -23.96 -6.86
C PRO A 80 -3.10 -23.30 -5.88
N LEU A 81 -2.34 -22.31 -6.35
CA LEU A 81 -1.63 -21.35 -5.50
C LEU A 81 -2.64 -20.30 -5.05
N LYS A 82 -2.94 -20.28 -3.75
CA LYS A 82 -3.94 -19.38 -3.15
C LYS A 82 -3.28 -18.03 -2.82
N ALA A 83 -3.25 -17.11 -3.78
CA ALA A 83 -2.60 -15.81 -3.58
C ALA A 83 -3.48 -14.84 -2.78
N VAL A 84 -4.80 -14.94 -2.93
CA VAL A 84 -5.82 -14.25 -2.12
C VAL A 84 -6.92 -15.27 -1.86
N ASP A 85 -7.34 -15.46 -0.61
CA ASP A 85 -8.29 -16.53 -0.25
C ASP A 85 -9.34 -16.05 0.75
N GLY A 86 -10.35 -15.32 0.25
CA GLY A 86 -11.53 -14.94 1.03
C GLY A 86 -11.41 -13.60 1.76
N VAL A 87 -10.74 -12.63 1.14
CA VAL A 87 -10.57 -11.29 1.75
C VAL A 87 -11.80 -10.41 1.51
N SER A 88 -12.20 -9.68 2.55
CA SER A 88 -13.35 -8.76 2.48
C SER A 88 -13.01 -7.40 3.09
N PHE A 89 -13.29 -6.32 2.38
CA PHE A 89 -13.08 -4.95 2.86
C PHE A 89 -13.85 -3.93 2.03
N ARG A 90 -13.87 -2.68 2.50
CA ARG A 90 -14.46 -1.53 1.83
C ARG A 90 -13.47 -0.37 1.80
N VAL A 91 -13.67 0.56 0.89
CA VAL A 91 -12.99 1.87 0.86
C VAL A 91 -14.06 2.94 0.75
N ALA A 92 -14.13 3.83 1.72
CA ALA A 92 -15.00 4.99 1.70
C ALA A 92 -14.42 6.10 0.82
N GLU A 93 -15.27 7.05 0.41
CA GLU A 93 -14.82 8.20 -0.36
C GLU A 93 -13.82 9.06 0.44
N GLY A 94 -12.69 9.39 -0.18
CA GLY A 94 -11.61 10.16 0.43
C GLY A 94 -10.78 9.39 1.46
N GLU A 95 -11.10 8.13 1.77
CA GLU A 95 -10.36 7.30 2.73
C GLU A 95 -9.03 6.83 2.12
N THR A 96 -7.96 6.84 2.93
CA THR A 96 -6.73 6.09 2.63
C THR A 96 -6.67 4.79 3.43
N VAL A 97 -6.79 3.68 2.72
CA VAL A 97 -6.73 2.33 3.26
C VAL A 97 -5.35 1.72 3.02
N GLY A 98 -4.65 1.37 4.09
CA GLY A 98 -3.36 0.71 4.07
C GLY A 98 -3.49 -0.81 3.99
N ILE A 99 -2.74 -1.47 3.10
CA ILE A 99 -2.62 -2.93 3.07
C ILE A 99 -1.16 -3.31 3.32
N VAL A 100 -0.94 -4.05 4.40
CA VAL A 100 0.41 -4.36 4.91
C VAL A 100 0.63 -5.85 5.08
N GLY A 101 1.89 -6.26 5.06
CA GLY A 101 2.29 -7.66 5.25
C GLY A 101 3.64 -7.96 4.61
N GLU A 102 4.19 -9.12 4.92
CA GLU A 102 5.47 -9.59 4.37
C GLU A 102 5.44 -9.69 2.83
N SER A 103 6.63 -9.67 2.20
CA SER A 103 6.72 -9.89 0.75
C SER A 103 6.09 -11.24 0.37
N GLY A 104 5.38 -11.29 -0.75
CA GLY A 104 4.73 -12.51 -1.23
C GLY A 104 3.42 -12.90 -0.53
N CYS A 105 2.91 -12.12 0.43
CA CYS A 105 1.65 -12.46 1.12
C CYS A 105 0.36 -12.23 0.32
N GLY A 106 0.45 -11.68 -0.90
CA GLY A 106 -0.71 -11.51 -1.82
C GLY A 106 -1.14 -10.06 -2.12
N LYS A 107 -0.50 -9.04 -1.52
CA LYS A 107 -0.91 -7.62 -1.65
C LYS A 107 -1.01 -7.11 -3.09
N SER A 108 0.02 -7.33 -3.91
CA SER A 108 0.02 -6.90 -5.31
C SER A 108 -0.93 -7.73 -6.19
N THR A 109 -1.24 -8.97 -5.79
CA THR A 109 -2.29 -9.76 -6.44
C THR A 109 -3.66 -9.16 -6.13
N LEU A 110 -3.92 -8.83 -4.86
CA LEU A 110 -5.14 -8.16 -4.41
C LEU A 110 -5.34 -6.83 -5.14
N SER A 111 -4.29 -6.01 -5.23
CA SER A 111 -4.31 -4.71 -5.91
C SER A 111 -4.77 -4.82 -7.37
N ARG A 112 -4.19 -5.77 -8.11
CA ARG A 112 -4.50 -6.03 -9.51
C ARG A 112 -5.89 -6.61 -9.69
N ALA A 113 -6.35 -7.45 -8.76
CA ALA A 113 -7.69 -8.04 -8.81
C ALA A 113 -8.76 -6.97 -8.59
N VAL A 114 -8.58 -6.09 -7.60
CA VAL A 114 -9.47 -4.94 -7.33
C VAL A 114 -9.64 -4.07 -8.57
N LEU A 115 -8.56 -3.84 -9.32
CA LEU A 115 -8.56 -3.05 -10.56
C LEU A 115 -9.02 -3.81 -11.81
N GLN A 116 -9.46 -5.07 -11.67
CA GLN A 116 -9.82 -5.95 -12.79
C GLN A 116 -8.70 -6.03 -13.85
N LEU A 117 -7.44 -6.06 -13.41
CA LEU A 117 -6.26 -6.32 -14.24
C LEU A 117 -5.97 -7.82 -14.32
N ILE A 118 -6.37 -8.56 -13.29
CA ILE A 118 -6.42 -10.03 -13.27
C ILE A 118 -7.81 -10.47 -12.85
N GLY A 119 -8.25 -11.64 -13.32
CA GLY A 119 -9.55 -12.20 -12.94
C GLY A 119 -9.53 -12.77 -11.52
N SER A 120 -10.65 -12.65 -10.82
CA SER A 120 -10.90 -13.38 -9.58
C SER A 120 -11.37 -14.82 -9.86
N THR A 121 -11.07 -15.74 -8.95
CA THR A 121 -11.59 -17.11 -8.97
C THR A 121 -12.85 -17.27 -8.12
N GLY A 122 -13.18 -16.26 -7.31
CA GLY A 122 -14.40 -16.19 -6.51
C GLY A 122 -14.56 -14.83 -5.83
N GLY A 123 -15.72 -14.62 -5.21
CA GLY A 123 -16.07 -13.38 -4.54
C GLY A 123 -16.56 -12.28 -5.48
N ARG A 124 -16.74 -11.09 -4.91
CA ARG A 124 -17.36 -9.94 -5.57
C ARG A 124 -16.52 -8.67 -5.37
N ILE A 125 -16.40 -7.87 -6.43
CA ILE A 125 -15.79 -6.54 -6.37
C ILE A 125 -16.81 -5.55 -6.90
N ALA A 126 -17.38 -4.73 -6.02
CA ALA A 126 -18.34 -3.70 -6.39
C ALA A 126 -17.73 -2.29 -6.33
N TRP A 127 -17.98 -1.50 -7.36
CA TRP A 127 -17.58 -0.10 -7.49
C TRP A 127 -18.82 0.77 -7.61
N GLN A 128 -19.02 1.70 -6.67
CA GLN A 128 -20.24 2.54 -6.62
C GLN A 128 -21.54 1.70 -6.70
N ALA A 129 -21.58 0.61 -5.93
CA ALA A 129 -22.65 -0.41 -5.91
C ALA A 129 -22.82 -1.26 -7.20
N GLU A 130 -22.11 -0.96 -8.29
CA GLU A 130 -22.08 -1.78 -9.50
C GLU A 130 -21.07 -2.92 -9.33
N ASP A 131 -21.45 -4.14 -9.67
CA ASP A 131 -20.52 -5.27 -9.68
C ASP A 131 -19.56 -5.17 -10.87
N LEU A 132 -18.26 -5.17 -10.60
CA LEU A 132 -17.23 -5.22 -11.62
C LEU A 132 -16.93 -6.67 -12.07
N SER A 133 -17.25 -7.66 -11.23
CA SER A 133 -17.02 -9.07 -11.53
C SER A 133 -17.84 -9.48 -12.75
N GLY A 134 -17.17 -9.92 -13.81
CA GLY A 134 -17.82 -10.41 -15.03
C GLY A 134 -18.24 -9.33 -16.03
N LEU A 135 -17.89 -8.05 -15.80
CA LEU A 135 -18.10 -7.02 -16.81
C LEU A 135 -17.35 -7.34 -18.11
N SER A 136 -18.00 -7.02 -19.24
CA SER A 136 -17.31 -7.08 -20.54
C SER A 136 -16.15 -6.10 -20.58
N ARG A 137 -15.15 -6.35 -21.44
CA ARG A 137 -14.02 -5.43 -21.65
C ARG A 137 -14.47 -4.00 -21.99
N LYS A 138 -15.58 -3.85 -22.71
CA LYS A 138 -16.13 -2.54 -23.08
C LYS A 138 -16.68 -1.80 -21.86
N ALA A 139 -17.53 -2.47 -21.06
CA ALA A 139 -18.10 -1.88 -19.84
C ALA A 139 -17.00 -1.54 -18.82
N MET A 140 -16.03 -2.44 -18.64
CA MET A 140 -14.91 -2.20 -17.74
C MET A 140 -14.08 -0.99 -18.16
N ASN A 141 -13.86 -0.78 -19.47
CA ASN A 141 -13.10 0.38 -19.95
C ASN A 141 -13.73 1.71 -19.54
N GLU A 142 -15.07 1.82 -19.45
CA GLU A 142 -15.71 3.06 -18.99
C GLU A 142 -15.40 3.37 -17.52
N ARG A 143 -15.23 2.34 -16.70
CA ARG A 143 -14.88 2.47 -15.27
C ARG A 143 -13.38 2.68 -15.03
N ARG A 144 -12.52 2.22 -15.96
CA ARG A 144 -11.05 2.38 -15.85
C ARG A 144 -10.59 3.84 -15.74
N ARG A 145 -11.39 4.82 -16.17
CA ARG A 145 -11.05 6.24 -16.00
C ARG A 145 -11.07 6.68 -14.52
N ASP A 146 -11.88 6.00 -13.69
CA ASP A 146 -12.05 6.32 -12.29
C ASP A 146 -11.09 5.51 -11.39
N LEU A 147 -10.39 4.53 -11.97
CA LEU A 147 -9.55 3.54 -11.30
C LEU A 147 -8.11 3.61 -11.84
N SER A 148 -7.21 4.24 -11.08
CA SER A 148 -5.81 4.39 -11.47
C SER A 148 -4.87 3.62 -10.56
N VAL A 149 -3.65 3.37 -11.06
CA VAL A 149 -2.62 2.66 -10.32
C VAL A 149 -1.25 3.31 -10.49
N VAL A 150 -0.49 3.32 -9.40
CA VAL A 150 0.94 3.63 -9.36
C VAL A 150 1.66 2.33 -8.99
N PHE A 151 2.46 1.82 -9.91
CA PHE A 151 3.19 0.55 -9.73
C PHE A 151 4.48 0.73 -8.92
N GLN A 152 4.96 -0.39 -8.35
CA GLN A 152 6.13 -0.49 -7.46
C GLN A 152 7.43 0.05 -8.06
N ASP A 153 7.67 -0.22 -9.35
CA ASP A 153 8.85 0.28 -10.04
C ASP A 153 8.44 1.36 -11.05
N PRO A 154 8.75 2.65 -10.77
CA PRO A 154 8.41 3.72 -11.68
C PRO A 154 9.09 3.53 -13.03
N LEU A 155 10.36 3.13 -13.08
CA LEU A 155 11.13 3.15 -14.32
C LEU A 155 10.64 2.07 -15.29
N SER A 156 10.40 0.85 -14.82
CA SER A 156 9.84 -0.21 -15.69
C SER A 156 8.40 0.07 -16.12
N SER A 157 7.65 0.89 -15.37
CA SER A 157 6.30 1.29 -15.74
C SER A 157 6.25 2.40 -16.81
N LEU A 158 7.37 3.07 -17.10
CA LEU A 158 7.45 4.17 -18.06
C LEU A 158 8.08 3.68 -19.37
N ASN A 159 7.50 4.03 -20.51
CA ASN A 159 8.09 3.68 -21.80
C ASN A 159 9.34 4.55 -22.04
N PRO A 160 10.56 3.98 -22.11
CA PRO A 160 11.80 4.77 -22.21
C PRO A 160 11.95 5.51 -23.54
N ARG A 161 11.15 5.15 -24.56
CA ARG A 161 11.13 5.77 -25.89
C ARG A 161 10.14 6.93 -26.00
N MET A 162 9.36 7.19 -24.96
CA MET A 162 8.39 8.29 -24.94
C MET A 162 8.91 9.42 -24.07
N THR A 163 8.61 10.66 -24.48
CA THR A 163 8.85 11.82 -23.62
C THR A 163 7.92 11.81 -22.41
N ILE A 164 8.33 12.47 -21.32
CA ILE A 164 7.52 12.58 -20.10
C ILE A 164 6.12 13.11 -20.41
N GLY A 165 6.01 14.15 -21.23
CA GLY A 165 4.73 14.71 -21.62
C GLY A 165 3.85 13.73 -22.38
N ASN A 166 4.44 12.91 -23.26
CA ASN A 166 3.71 11.86 -23.97
C ASN A 166 3.23 10.74 -23.04
N ILE A 167 4.02 10.39 -22.02
CA ILE A 167 3.65 9.37 -21.03
C ILE A 167 2.49 9.87 -20.15
N ILE A 168 2.57 11.09 -19.66
CA ILE A 168 1.49 11.70 -18.86
C ILE A 168 0.22 11.90 -19.71
N ALA A 169 0.36 12.22 -21.00
CA ALA A 169 -0.77 12.41 -21.92
C ALA A 169 -1.44 11.10 -22.38
N GLU A 170 -0.83 9.94 -22.16
CA GLU A 170 -1.33 8.66 -22.67
C GLU A 170 -2.77 8.35 -22.22
N PRO A 171 -3.14 8.50 -20.93
CA PRO A 171 -4.52 8.28 -20.50
C PRO A 171 -5.50 9.26 -21.15
N LEU A 172 -5.12 10.53 -21.33
CA LEU A 172 -5.95 11.51 -22.02
C LEU A 172 -6.19 11.11 -23.48
N ARG A 173 -5.19 10.59 -24.19
CA ARG A 173 -5.38 10.10 -25.57
C ARG A 173 -6.35 8.92 -25.64
N ARG A 174 -6.33 8.06 -24.62
CA ARG A 174 -7.17 6.86 -24.58
C ARG A 174 -8.62 7.17 -24.22
N PHE A 175 -8.86 8.08 -23.28
CA PHE A 175 -10.19 8.35 -22.71
C PHE A 175 -10.81 9.66 -23.18
N HIS A 176 -10.01 10.58 -23.71
CA HIS A 176 -10.46 11.85 -24.32
C HIS A 176 -9.80 12.02 -25.71
N PRO A 177 -10.13 11.15 -26.69
CA PRO A 177 -9.54 11.21 -28.02
C PRO A 177 -9.83 12.54 -28.74
N ASP A 178 -11.00 13.12 -28.48
CA ASP A 178 -11.48 14.37 -29.09
C ASP A 178 -10.83 15.63 -28.49
N MET A 179 -10.06 15.50 -27.39
CA MET A 179 -9.35 16.61 -26.78
C MET A 179 -8.28 17.16 -27.73
N SER A 180 -8.28 18.49 -27.91
CA SER A 180 -7.32 19.17 -28.78
C SER A 180 -5.88 18.94 -28.30
N ARG A 181 -4.91 19.11 -29.21
CA ARG A 181 -3.49 18.99 -28.85
C ARG A 181 -3.07 20.04 -27.83
N GLU A 182 -3.62 21.24 -27.92
CA GLU A 182 -3.31 22.36 -27.04
C GLU A 182 -3.85 22.13 -25.63
N ASP A 183 -5.11 21.72 -25.49
CA ASP A 183 -5.72 21.38 -24.20
C ASP A 183 -4.99 20.23 -23.51
N ARG A 184 -4.57 19.23 -24.30
CA ARG A 184 -3.82 18.09 -23.79
C ARG A 184 -2.43 18.50 -23.28
N ASP A 185 -1.72 19.37 -24.00
CA ASP A 185 -0.43 19.91 -23.53
C ASP A 185 -0.62 20.74 -22.26
N ALA A 186 -1.65 21.59 -22.22
CA ALA A 186 -1.98 22.37 -21.02
C ALA A 186 -2.26 21.47 -19.80
N ALA A 187 -3.02 20.39 -19.98
CA ALA A 187 -3.28 19.40 -18.92
C ALA A 187 -2.01 18.71 -18.42
N VAL A 188 -1.12 18.29 -19.34
CA VAL A 188 0.18 17.70 -18.99
C VAL A 188 1.03 18.68 -18.19
N LEU A 189 1.08 19.94 -18.62
CA LEU A 189 1.86 20.97 -17.95
C LEU A 189 1.33 21.27 -16.54
N ASN A 190 0.01 21.23 -16.34
CA ASN A 190 -0.60 21.33 -15.02
C ASN A 190 -0.28 20.11 -14.15
N ALA A 191 -0.34 18.90 -14.71
CA ALA A 191 0.00 17.69 -13.97
C ALA A 191 1.47 17.64 -13.54
N LEU A 192 2.40 18.10 -14.39
CA LEU A 192 3.81 18.25 -14.01
C LEU A 192 3.98 19.19 -12.82
N ARG A 193 3.30 20.35 -12.86
CA ARG A 193 3.32 21.31 -11.75
C ARG A 193 2.74 20.70 -10.48
N ASP A 194 1.62 20.00 -10.58
CA ASP A 194 0.93 19.38 -9.44
C ASP A 194 1.79 18.32 -8.75
N VAL A 195 2.71 17.67 -9.47
CA VAL A 195 3.70 16.75 -8.88
C VAL A 195 5.05 17.40 -8.58
N GLY A 196 5.16 18.73 -8.62
CA GLY A 196 6.38 19.47 -8.28
C GLY A 196 7.52 19.34 -9.32
N LEU A 197 7.19 19.05 -10.58
CA LEU A 197 8.14 19.02 -11.69
C LEU A 197 8.03 20.28 -12.56
N ASP A 198 9.18 20.76 -13.04
CA ASP A 198 9.25 21.90 -13.95
C ASP A 198 8.57 21.58 -15.29
N ARG A 199 7.76 22.49 -15.82
CA ARG A 199 7.05 22.37 -17.11
C ARG A 199 7.99 22.07 -18.28
N LYS A 200 9.24 22.56 -18.23
CA LYS A 200 10.26 22.30 -19.27
C LYS A 200 10.62 20.82 -19.41
N HIS A 201 10.33 20.00 -18.38
CA HIS A 201 10.59 18.57 -18.37
C HIS A 201 9.72 17.76 -19.34
N ARG A 202 8.64 18.33 -19.91
CA ARG A 202 7.71 17.58 -20.77
C ARG A 202 8.40 16.89 -21.96
N ASN A 203 9.46 17.50 -22.51
CA ASN A 203 10.15 17.00 -23.71
C ASN A 203 11.32 16.05 -23.39
N ARG A 204 11.63 15.86 -22.11
CA ARG A 204 12.70 14.96 -21.65
C ARG A 204 12.20 13.51 -21.62
N TYR A 205 13.12 12.58 -21.46
CA TYR A 205 12.88 11.14 -21.41
C TYR A 205 13.12 10.56 -20.01
N PRO A 206 12.53 9.40 -19.65
CA PRO A 206 12.66 8.81 -18.31
C PRO A 206 14.10 8.60 -17.83
N HIS A 207 15.03 8.24 -18.73
CA HIS A 207 16.44 8.01 -18.38
C HIS A 207 17.18 9.28 -17.93
N GLU A 208 16.59 10.45 -18.11
CA GLU A 208 17.16 11.74 -17.68
C GLU A 208 16.68 12.20 -16.29
N PHE A 209 15.93 11.35 -15.57
CA PHE A 209 15.32 11.65 -14.27
C PHE A 209 15.84 10.73 -13.17
N SER A 210 15.81 11.21 -11.93
CA SER A 210 16.02 10.35 -10.75
C SER A 210 14.82 9.43 -10.51
N GLY A 211 15.02 8.36 -9.73
CA GLY A 211 13.92 7.45 -9.36
C GLY A 211 12.72 8.16 -8.74
N GLY A 212 12.97 9.14 -7.86
CA GLY A 212 11.91 9.97 -7.26
C GLY A 212 11.17 10.84 -8.27
N GLN A 213 11.86 11.39 -9.27
CA GLN A 213 11.19 12.15 -10.32
C GLN A 213 10.41 11.24 -11.27
N CYS A 214 10.93 10.04 -11.60
CA CYS A 214 10.18 9.04 -12.34
C CYS A 214 8.90 8.62 -11.58
N GLN A 215 8.98 8.51 -10.24
CA GLN A 215 7.81 8.26 -9.40
C GLN A 215 6.78 9.40 -9.51
N ARG A 216 7.22 10.66 -9.43
CA ARG A 216 6.35 11.84 -9.65
C ARG A 216 5.68 11.80 -11.03
N VAL A 217 6.40 11.42 -12.09
CA VAL A 217 5.82 11.24 -13.43
C VAL A 217 4.76 10.13 -13.44
N SER A 218 5.02 8.99 -12.77
CA SER A 218 4.06 7.90 -12.66
C SER A 218 2.78 8.34 -11.94
N ILE A 219 2.91 9.10 -10.85
CA ILE A 219 1.79 9.71 -10.12
C ILE A 219 1.03 10.71 -11.01
N ALA A 220 1.74 11.60 -11.72
CA ALA A 220 1.12 12.56 -12.64
C ALA A 220 0.30 11.86 -13.74
N ARG A 221 0.85 10.79 -14.33
CA ARG A 221 0.14 9.95 -15.31
C ARG A 221 -1.11 9.32 -14.69
N ALA A 222 -1.01 8.80 -13.47
CA ALA A 222 -2.16 8.17 -12.80
C ALA A 222 -3.26 9.18 -12.44
N MET A 223 -2.88 10.41 -12.09
CA MET A 223 -3.78 11.47 -11.65
C MET A 223 -4.32 12.37 -12.76
N ILE A 224 -3.80 12.27 -14.00
CA ILE A 224 -4.19 13.16 -15.11
C ILE A 224 -5.69 13.11 -15.43
N LEU A 225 -6.33 11.95 -15.22
CA LEU A 225 -7.78 11.75 -15.41
C LEU A 225 -8.60 12.15 -14.18
N LYS A 226 -7.96 12.52 -13.07
CA LYS A 226 -8.57 12.77 -11.75
C LYS A 226 -9.42 11.57 -11.30
N PRO A 227 -8.80 10.39 -11.10
CA PRO A 227 -9.51 9.18 -10.70
C PRO A 227 -10.16 9.35 -9.33
N ARG A 228 -11.21 8.57 -9.05
CA ARG A 228 -11.83 8.52 -7.72
C ARG A 228 -11.12 7.54 -6.79
N LEU A 229 -10.45 6.52 -7.35
CA LEU A 229 -9.59 5.59 -6.61
C LEU A 229 -8.20 5.51 -7.23
N LEU A 230 -7.18 5.69 -6.38
CA LEU A 230 -5.78 5.49 -6.71
C LEU A 230 -5.21 4.32 -5.90
N VAL A 231 -4.74 3.29 -6.58
CA VAL A 231 -4.03 2.17 -5.95
C VAL A 231 -2.53 2.41 -6.05
N CYS A 232 -1.86 2.51 -4.92
CA CYS A 232 -0.41 2.69 -4.84
C CYS A 232 0.23 1.37 -4.38
N ASP A 233 0.85 0.65 -5.31
CA ASP A 233 1.52 -0.62 -5.03
C ASP A 233 3.00 -0.37 -4.71
N GLU A 234 3.35 -0.33 -3.42
CA GLU A 234 4.70 -0.02 -2.93
C GLU A 234 5.34 1.24 -3.56
N PRO A 235 4.67 2.41 -3.50
CA PRO A 235 5.06 3.60 -4.27
C PRO A 235 6.38 4.25 -3.85
N VAL A 236 7.04 3.74 -2.79
CA VAL A 236 8.23 4.34 -2.19
C VAL A 236 9.33 3.32 -1.83
N SER A 237 9.16 2.04 -2.20
CA SER A 237 10.07 0.97 -1.77
C SER A 237 11.47 1.09 -2.36
N SER A 238 11.59 1.61 -3.58
CA SER A 238 12.85 1.80 -4.30
C SER A 238 13.51 3.17 -4.07
N LEU A 239 12.95 4.00 -3.19
CA LEU A 239 13.36 5.39 -2.99
C LEU A 239 14.13 5.58 -1.69
N ASP A 240 15.07 6.54 -1.71
CA ASP A 240 15.77 7.00 -0.51
C ASP A 240 14.80 7.63 0.50
N VAL A 241 15.24 7.72 1.77
CA VAL A 241 14.41 8.19 2.90
C VAL A 241 13.83 9.59 2.67
N SER A 242 14.63 10.52 2.12
CA SER A 242 14.19 11.89 1.90
C SER A 242 13.15 11.98 0.77
N THR A 243 13.39 11.28 -0.33
CA THR A 243 12.43 11.22 -1.45
C THR A 243 11.15 10.51 -1.06
N ARG A 244 11.22 9.44 -0.25
CA ARG A 244 10.04 8.72 0.26
C ARG A 244 9.08 9.66 0.97
N ARG A 245 9.58 10.51 1.89
CA ARG A 245 8.77 11.51 2.59
C ARG A 245 8.09 12.47 1.60
N GLN A 246 8.84 12.99 0.63
CA GLN A 246 8.29 13.93 -0.35
C GLN A 246 7.18 13.31 -1.22
N ILE A 247 7.31 12.03 -1.59
CA ILE A 247 6.26 11.31 -2.34
C ILE A 247 5.03 11.09 -1.47
N ILE A 248 5.21 10.77 -0.19
CA ILE A 248 4.12 10.64 0.77
C ILE A 248 3.36 11.95 0.93
N GLU A 249 4.06 13.07 1.14
CA GLU A 249 3.45 14.40 1.23
C GLU A 249 2.69 14.75 -0.05
N LEU A 250 3.31 14.49 -1.22
CA LEU A 250 2.64 14.68 -2.51
C LEU A 250 1.33 13.88 -2.63
N LEU A 251 1.32 12.62 -2.22
CA LEU A 251 0.11 11.79 -2.28
C LEU A 251 -1.00 12.34 -1.37
N LYS A 252 -0.64 12.84 -0.18
CA LYS A 252 -1.60 13.50 0.73
C LYS A 252 -2.14 14.79 0.14
N ASP A 253 -1.28 15.64 -0.39
CA ASP A 253 -1.70 16.90 -1.04
C ASP A 253 -2.65 16.64 -2.21
N LEU A 254 -2.37 15.58 -3.01
CA LEU A 254 -3.23 15.17 -4.11
C LEU A 254 -4.57 14.58 -3.61
N GLN A 255 -4.55 13.81 -2.53
CA GLN A 255 -5.75 13.29 -1.86
C GLN A 255 -6.66 14.45 -1.42
N GLU A 256 -6.12 15.40 -0.66
CA GLU A 256 -6.86 16.56 -0.14
C GLU A 256 -7.38 17.45 -1.27
N LYS A 257 -6.54 17.73 -2.28
CA LYS A 257 -6.88 18.63 -3.38
C LYS A 257 -7.93 18.04 -4.34
N HIS A 258 -7.92 16.72 -4.55
CA HIS A 258 -8.76 16.07 -5.57
C HIS A 258 -9.84 15.15 -4.99
N GLY A 259 -9.88 14.94 -3.67
CA GLY A 259 -10.83 14.02 -3.02
C GLY A 259 -10.65 12.56 -3.46
N VAL A 260 -9.46 12.18 -3.94
CA VAL A 260 -9.19 10.81 -4.40
C VAL A 260 -9.08 9.87 -3.20
N SER A 261 -9.68 8.69 -3.29
CA SER A 261 -9.52 7.64 -2.28
C SER A 261 -8.28 6.81 -2.61
N ILE A 262 -7.53 6.35 -1.62
CA ILE A 262 -6.24 5.69 -1.85
C ILE A 262 -6.23 4.28 -1.23
N ILE A 263 -5.82 3.27 -1.99
CA ILE A 263 -5.34 2.00 -1.44
C ILE A 263 -3.83 2.05 -1.44
N PHE A 264 -3.22 2.10 -0.26
CA PHE A 264 -1.78 2.22 -0.09
C PHE A 264 -1.18 0.88 0.34
N ILE A 265 -0.41 0.26 -0.54
CA ILE A 265 0.22 -1.04 -0.28
C ILE A 265 1.67 -0.81 0.10
N SER A 266 2.08 -1.38 1.23
CA SER A 266 3.46 -1.25 1.72
C SER A 266 3.83 -2.43 2.59
N HIS A 267 5.10 -2.80 2.61
CA HIS A 267 5.67 -3.65 3.65
C HIS A 267 6.27 -2.81 4.81
N ASP A 268 6.39 -1.50 4.63
CA ASP A 268 6.89 -0.56 5.64
C ASP A 268 5.74 0.06 6.42
N LEU A 269 5.54 -0.41 7.66
CA LEU A 269 4.53 0.09 8.57
C LEU A 269 4.80 1.53 9.05
N SER A 270 6.05 2.02 9.02
CA SER A 270 6.37 3.39 9.43
C SER A 270 5.73 4.42 8.49
N VAL A 271 5.67 4.10 7.20
CA VAL A 271 4.98 4.90 6.18
C VAL A 271 3.48 4.82 6.36
N VAL A 272 2.94 3.62 6.57
CA VAL A 272 1.49 3.39 6.72
C VAL A 272 0.94 4.15 7.91
N ARG A 273 1.69 4.23 9.02
CA ARG A 273 1.36 5.06 10.19
C ARG A 273 1.21 6.54 9.85
N ILE A 274 1.88 7.04 8.82
CA ILE A 274 1.80 8.46 8.46
C ILE A 274 0.63 8.71 7.51
N VAL A 275 0.33 7.78 6.61
CA VAL A 275 -0.51 8.05 5.43
C VAL A 275 -1.92 7.48 5.55
N CYS A 276 -2.11 6.37 6.26
CA CYS A 276 -3.38 5.65 6.22
C CYS A 276 -4.30 6.04 7.38
N ASP A 277 -5.60 5.98 7.11
CA ASP A 277 -6.67 6.13 8.11
C ASP A 277 -6.94 4.78 8.78
N ARG A 278 -7.01 3.72 7.96
CA ARG A 278 -7.28 2.34 8.38
C ARG A 278 -6.29 1.38 7.74
N VAL A 279 -5.95 0.31 8.45
CA VAL A 279 -4.91 -0.65 8.03
C VAL A 279 -5.46 -2.07 8.04
N LEU A 280 -5.15 -2.83 6.98
CA LEU A 280 -5.49 -4.22 6.80
C LEU A 280 -4.19 -5.02 6.73
N VAL A 281 -3.98 -5.87 7.73
CA VAL A 281 -2.80 -6.72 7.85
C VAL A 281 -3.08 -8.04 7.14
N MET A 282 -2.29 -8.32 6.11
CA MET A 282 -2.41 -9.47 5.24
C MET A 282 -1.30 -10.49 5.51
N TYR A 283 -1.70 -11.74 5.71
CA TYR A 283 -0.81 -12.88 5.85
C TYR A 283 -1.30 -14.04 4.98
N LEU A 284 -0.42 -14.56 4.11
CA LEU A 284 -0.65 -15.73 3.26
C LEU A 284 -1.99 -15.74 2.50
N GLY A 285 -2.41 -14.61 1.93
CA GLY A 285 -3.67 -14.53 1.18
C GLY A 285 -4.90 -14.14 2.01
N HIS A 286 -4.78 -14.03 3.33
CA HIS A 286 -5.87 -13.70 4.25
C HIS A 286 -5.62 -12.37 4.96
N PHE A 287 -6.69 -11.67 5.35
CA PHE A 287 -6.57 -10.61 6.35
C PHE A 287 -6.59 -11.24 7.75
N VAL A 288 -5.67 -10.82 8.61
CA VAL A 288 -5.59 -11.31 10.00
C VAL A 288 -6.00 -10.25 11.01
N GLU A 289 -5.88 -8.97 10.66
CA GLU A 289 -6.29 -7.85 11.49
C GLU A 289 -6.67 -6.65 10.61
N ILE A 290 -7.76 -5.97 10.97
CA ILE A 290 -8.26 -4.77 10.33
C ILE A 290 -8.58 -3.78 11.44
N ALA A 291 -7.88 -2.66 11.48
CA ALA A 291 -8.09 -1.67 12.54
C ALA A 291 -7.83 -0.26 12.01
N ASP A 292 -8.45 0.73 12.65
CA ASP A 292 -8.03 2.11 12.50
C ASP A 292 -6.55 2.25 12.83
N ARG A 293 -5.87 3.17 12.17
CA ARG A 293 -4.43 3.37 12.31
C ARG A 293 -4.02 3.42 13.79
N ASN A 294 -4.65 4.27 14.59
CA ASN A 294 -4.24 4.47 15.98
C ASN A 294 -4.39 3.19 16.80
N ALA A 295 -5.53 2.50 16.68
CA ALA A 295 -5.78 1.23 17.37
C ALA A 295 -4.73 0.15 16.99
N LEU A 296 -4.39 0.05 15.70
CA LEU A 296 -3.39 -0.91 15.24
C LEU A 296 -2.01 -0.67 15.86
N PHE A 297 -1.55 0.59 15.92
CA PHE A 297 -0.21 0.93 16.40
C PHE A 297 -0.10 1.02 17.92
N GLU A 298 -1.19 1.34 18.62
CA GLU A 298 -1.21 1.46 20.08
C GLU A 298 -1.54 0.14 20.77
N SER A 299 -2.37 -0.71 20.17
CA SER A 299 -2.83 -1.97 20.77
C SER A 299 -3.07 -3.05 19.70
N PRO A 300 -2.00 -3.50 19.00
CA PRO A 300 -2.12 -4.56 18.00
C PRO A 300 -2.57 -5.87 18.64
N SER A 301 -3.59 -6.49 18.04
CA SER A 301 -4.28 -7.63 18.65
C SER A 301 -3.77 -8.97 18.13
N HIS A 302 -3.45 -9.07 16.84
CA HIS A 302 -2.96 -10.32 16.26
C HIS A 302 -1.44 -10.48 16.53
N PRO A 303 -0.95 -11.67 16.95
CA PRO A 303 0.48 -11.89 17.22
C PRO A 303 1.40 -11.58 16.01
N TYR A 304 0.92 -11.81 14.79
CA TYR A 304 1.62 -11.38 13.57
C TYR A 304 1.77 -9.86 13.48
N THR A 305 0.71 -9.10 13.74
CA THR A 305 0.72 -7.62 13.73
C THR A 305 1.63 -7.08 14.82
N GLN A 306 1.58 -7.66 16.03
CA GLN A 306 2.50 -7.34 17.12
C GLN A 306 3.95 -7.52 16.68
N ALA A 307 4.26 -8.64 16.01
CA ALA A 307 5.59 -8.90 15.50
C ALA A 307 6.03 -7.87 14.45
N LEU A 308 5.18 -7.55 13.47
CA LEU A 308 5.48 -6.54 12.47
C LEU A 308 5.73 -5.16 13.08
N ILE A 309 4.94 -4.75 14.07
CA ILE A 309 5.09 -3.46 14.75
C ILE A 309 6.35 -3.42 15.60
N SER A 310 6.68 -4.51 16.31
CA SER A 310 7.89 -4.61 17.11
C SER A 310 9.19 -4.45 16.29
N ALA A 311 9.12 -4.69 14.97
CA ALA A 311 10.23 -4.52 14.05
C ALA A 311 10.42 -3.07 13.57
N ILE A 312 9.48 -2.16 13.85
CA ILE A 312 9.58 -0.76 13.41
C ILE A 312 10.68 -0.05 14.21
N PRO A 313 11.66 0.59 13.55
CA PRO A 313 12.67 1.36 14.26
C PRO A 313 12.06 2.55 15.01
N VAL A 314 12.31 2.61 16.31
CA VAL A 314 12.07 3.80 17.14
C VAL A 314 13.33 4.70 17.11
N PRO A 315 13.21 6.00 16.83
CA PRO A 315 14.35 6.92 16.74
C PRO A 315 15.07 7.16 18.07
N ASP A 316 14.37 7.06 19.19
CA ASP A 316 14.99 7.12 20.51
C ASP A 316 15.74 5.80 20.77
N LEU A 317 17.07 5.90 20.80
CA LEU A 317 17.97 4.77 21.04
C LEU A 317 17.79 4.16 22.44
N ALA A 318 17.40 4.95 23.45
CA ALA A 318 17.12 4.46 24.78
C ALA A 318 15.84 3.62 24.79
N ALA A 319 14.76 4.14 24.20
CA ALA A 319 13.52 3.40 23.99
C ALA A 319 13.75 2.15 23.11
N GLN A 320 14.59 2.25 22.08
CA GLN A 320 14.88 1.14 21.18
C GLN A 320 15.65 -0.01 21.85
N ARG A 321 16.53 0.30 22.82
CA ARG A 321 17.24 -0.73 23.61
C ARG A 321 16.31 -1.45 24.60
N GLN A 322 15.23 -0.80 25.02
CA GLN A 322 14.25 -1.36 25.95
C GLN A 322 13.11 -2.08 25.22
N ALA A 323 12.89 -1.80 23.93
CA ALA A 323 11.83 -2.41 23.14
C ALA A 323 12.10 -3.91 22.90
N GLU A 324 11.20 -4.77 23.37
CA GLU A 324 11.22 -6.20 23.07
C GLU A 324 10.85 -6.42 21.59
N ARG A 325 11.81 -6.96 20.81
CA ARG A 325 11.56 -7.35 19.41
C ARG A 325 11.05 -8.78 19.36
N ILE A 326 9.90 -8.98 18.75
CA ILE A 326 9.34 -10.31 18.50
C ILE A 326 9.96 -10.83 17.21
N ILE A 327 10.87 -11.80 17.33
CA ILE A 327 11.50 -12.45 16.18
C ILE A 327 10.62 -13.62 15.76
N LEU A 328 10.02 -13.52 14.58
CA LEU A 328 9.29 -14.64 13.97
C LEU A 328 10.30 -15.70 13.51
N SER A 329 10.14 -16.93 13.98
CA SER A 329 10.92 -18.09 13.54
C SER A 329 10.28 -18.77 12.34
N GLY A 330 11.10 -19.48 11.55
CA GLY A 330 10.65 -20.24 10.38
C GLY A 330 10.44 -19.40 9.10
N GLU A 331 10.32 -20.10 7.96
CA GLU A 331 10.04 -19.50 6.66
C GLU A 331 8.53 -19.28 6.45
N LEU A 332 8.18 -18.35 5.56
CA LEU A 332 6.80 -18.17 5.14
C LEU A 332 6.28 -19.47 4.49
N PRO A 333 5.16 -20.05 4.97
CA PRO A 333 4.59 -21.24 4.36
C PRO A 333 4.27 -21.02 2.87
N SER A 334 4.29 -22.11 2.09
CA SER A 334 3.93 -22.03 0.68
C SER A 334 2.43 -21.76 0.50
N PRO A 335 2.02 -20.78 -0.33
CA PRO A 335 0.61 -20.58 -0.67
C PRO A 335 -0.01 -21.74 -1.48
N THR A 336 0.79 -22.70 -1.96
CA THR A 336 0.29 -23.94 -2.59
C THR A 336 -0.06 -25.04 -1.58
N ALA A 337 0.38 -24.89 -0.33
CA ALA A 337 0.13 -25.83 0.77
C ALA A 337 0.03 -25.03 2.09
N PRO A 338 -1.00 -24.18 2.25
CA PRO A 338 -1.16 -23.38 3.46
C PRO A 338 -1.37 -24.28 4.69
N PRO A 339 -0.96 -23.84 5.90
CA PRO A 339 -1.28 -24.55 7.13
C PRO A 339 -2.80 -24.71 7.30
N SER A 340 -3.26 -25.81 7.93
CA SER A 340 -4.67 -25.94 8.32
C SER A 340 -5.06 -24.95 9.43
N GLY A 341 -6.35 -24.81 9.72
CA GLY A 341 -6.83 -23.92 10.77
C GLY A 341 -6.33 -22.48 10.60
N CYS A 342 -5.68 -21.92 11.62
CA CYS A 342 -5.03 -20.62 11.54
C CYS A 342 -3.80 -20.65 10.63
N VAL A 343 -3.82 -19.87 9.55
CA VAL A 343 -2.72 -19.77 8.58
C VAL A 343 -1.40 -19.31 9.19
N PHE A 344 -1.42 -18.59 10.32
CA PHE A 344 -0.22 -18.09 11.00
C PHE A 344 0.33 -19.07 12.07
N ARG A 345 -0.38 -20.17 12.39
CA ARG A 345 -0.05 -21.05 13.52
C ARG A 345 1.40 -21.55 13.54
N THR A 346 2.01 -21.77 12.38
CA THR A 346 3.36 -22.35 12.26
C THR A 346 4.47 -21.38 12.66
N ARG A 347 4.14 -20.09 12.78
CA ARG A 347 5.05 -19.00 13.19
C ARG A 347 4.53 -18.23 14.40
N CYS A 348 3.37 -18.62 14.94
CA CYS A 348 2.74 -17.95 16.05
C CYS A 348 3.33 -18.42 17.39
N PRO A 349 3.83 -17.50 18.24
CA PRO A 349 4.43 -17.87 19.53
C PRO A 349 3.42 -18.42 20.55
N ILE A 350 2.12 -18.18 20.33
CA ILE A 350 1.02 -18.60 21.20
C ILE A 350 0.09 -19.62 20.52
N ALA A 351 0.60 -20.35 19.52
CA ALA A 351 -0.19 -21.37 18.84
C ALA A 351 -0.65 -22.47 19.81
N THR A 352 -1.89 -22.93 19.62
CA THR A 352 -2.52 -24.01 20.40
C THR A 352 -3.11 -25.05 19.46
N ASP A 353 -3.54 -26.21 19.96
CA ASP A 353 -4.16 -27.26 19.14
C ASP A 353 -5.40 -26.77 18.39
N LEU A 354 -6.19 -25.90 19.02
CA LEU A 354 -7.33 -25.23 18.38
C LEU A 354 -6.94 -24.45 17.12
N CYS A 355 -5.77 -23.80 17.12
CA CYS A 355 -5.23 -23.08 15.96
C CYS A 355 -4.88 -24.04 14.82
N SER A 356 -4.67 -25.33 15.10
CA SER A 356 -4.37 -26.33 14.09
C SER A 356 -5.62 -26.94 13.43
N GLU A 357 -6.71 -27.01 14.20
CA GLU A 357 -7.96 -27.66 13.83
C GLU A 357 -8.95 -26.68 13.20
N GLN A 358 -8.98 -25.42 13.65
CA GLN A 358 -10.03 -24.47 13.30
C GLN A 358 -9.46 -23.14 12.78
N GLU A 359 -10.04 -22.64 11.69
CA GLU A 359 -9.73 -21.31 11.17
C GLU A 359 -10.40 -20.26 12.06
N PRO A 360 -9.67 -19.23 12.54
CA PRO A 360 -10.25 -18.20 13.39
C PRO A 360 -11.17 -17.29 12.59
N GLU A 361 -12.40 -17.11 13.05
CA GLU A 361 -13.32 -16.13 12.50
C GLU A 361 -12.95 -14.70 12.92
N PHE A 362 -13.34 -13.72 12.11
CA PHE A 362 -13.19 -12.31 12.49
C PHE A 362 -14.12 -11.96 13.64
N ARG A 363 -13.56 -11.46 14.74
CA ARG A 363 -14.31 -10.82 15.82
C ARG A 363 -13.96 -9.36 15.93
N THR A 364 -14.95 -8.55 16.30
CA THR A 364 -14.79 -7.12 16.59
C THR A 364 -14.46 -6.94 18.06
N LEU A 365 -13.37 -6.24 18.36
CA LEU A 365 -12.94 -5.90 19.71
C LEU A 365 -13.52 -4.54 20.14
N ASP A 366 -13.44 -4.23 21.43
CA ASP A 366 -13.97 -2.98 22.01
C ASP A 366 -13.35 -1.71 21.40
N ASN A 367 -12.12 -1.80 20.91
CA ASN A 367 -11.43 -0.71 20.21
C ASN A 367 -11.83 -0.58 18.73
N GLY A 368 -12.83 -1.35 18.26
CA GLY A 368 -13.30 -1.38 16.88
C GLY A 368 -12.44 -2.21 15.91
N ALA A 369 -11.30 -2.74 16.35
CA ALA A 369 -10.47 -3.61 15.54
C ALA A 369 -11.20 -4.94 15.25
N ARG A 370 -11.04 -5.44 14.03
CA ARG A 370 -11.49 -6.77 13.63
C ARG A 370 -10.28 -7.69 13.49
N VAL A 371 -10.27 -8.79 14.22
CA VAL A 371 -9.13 -9.71 14.27
C VAL A 371 -9.58 -11.16 14.06
N ALA A 372 -8.82 -11.90 13.27
CA ALA A 372 -8.98 -13.33 13.06
C ALA A 372 -7.96 -14.08 13.93
N CYS A 373 -8.24 -14.22 15.21
CA CYS A 373 -7.39 -14.95 16.16
C CYS A 373 -8.22 -15.56 17.30
N HIS A 374 -7.91 -16.80 17.69
CA HIS A 374 -8.54 -17.47 18.83
C HIS A 374 -8.20 -16.85 20.19
N HIS A 375 -7.11 -16.07 20.28
CA HIS A 375 -6.53 -15.56 21.54
C HIS A 375 -6.43 -14.03 21.67
N ALA A 376 -6.88 -13.28 20.66
CA ALA A 376 -7.04 -11.82 20.70
C ALA A 376 -8.07 -11.28 21.71
#